data_AF-A0A957CL89-F1
#
_entry.id   AF-A0A957CL89-F1
#
_cell.length_a   1.000
_cell.length_b   1.000
_cell.length_c   1.000
_cell.angle_alpha   90.00
_cell.angle_beta   90.00
_cell.angle_gamma   90.00
#
_symmetry.space_group_name_H-M   'P 1'
#
loop_
_entity.id
_entity.type
_entity.pdbx_description
1 polymer ?
#
loop_
_entity_poly.entity_id
_entity_poly.type
_entity_poly.pdbx_seq_one_letter_code
_entity_poly.pdbx_strand_id
1 'polypeptide(L)'
;MGKFWDRQRRERKITAVSDLDTLQAYLNSITLDDLIKQLRKKGITQKAFCESIGMASCHLSAVKSSELRNRHFHELGATKLAVLWVLDNLSRTSS
;
A
#
# COMPACT_ATOMS: atom_id res chain seq x y z
N MET A 1 -22.70 17.48 5.69
CA MET A 1 -22.77 16.46 4.62
C MET A 1 -21.37 15.85 4.49
N GLY A 2 -21.04 14.77 5.22
CA GLY A 2 -19.62 14.41 5.41
C GLY A 2 -19.37 13.02 6.01
N LYS A 3 -20.17 12.02 5.62
CA LYS A 3 -20.02 10.64 6.15
C LYS A 3 -20.09 9.55 5.07
N PHE A 4 -19.96 9.90 3.79
CA PHE A 4 -20.07 8.92 2.69
C PHE A 4 -18.72 8.49 2.11
N TRP A 5 -17.71 9.37 2.14
CA TRP A 5 -16.39 9.08 1.56
C TRP A 5 -15.51 8.18 2.44
N ASP A 6 -15.68 8.18 3.76
CA ASP A 6 -14.85 7.36 4.68
C ASP A 6 -15.23 5.88 4.75
N ARG A 7 -16.39 5.50 4.18
CA ARG A 7 -16.87 4.11 4.22
C ARG A 7 -16.40 3.28 3.03
N GLN A 8 -16.27 3.88 1.84
CA GLN A 8 -15.80 3.18 0.64
C GLN A 8 -14.29 2.86 0.67
N ARG A 9 -13.52 3.54 1.52
CA ARG A 9 -12.07 3.35 1.61
C ARG A 9 -11.64 2.11 2.41
N ARG A 10 -12.57 1.40 3.06
CA ARG A 10 -12.21 0.37 4.05
C ARG A 10 -11.86 -1.00 3.52
N GLU A 11 -12.34 -1.44 2.36
CA GLU A 11 -12.10 -2.83 1.91
C GLU A 11 -12.15 -2.97 0.38
N ARG A 12 -11.43 -2.13 -0.37
CA ARG A 12 -11.18 -2.47 -1.78
C ARG A 12 -10.28 -3.71 -1.79
N LYS A 13 -10.89 -4.88 -1.91
CA LYS A 13 -10.19 -6.15 -2.05
C LYS A 13 -9.27 -6.05 -3.28
N ILE A 14 -8.04 -6.49 -3.11
CA ILE A 14 -7.01 -6.57 -4.16
C ILE A 14 -7.54 -7.32 -5.41
N THR A 15 -8.52 -8.21 -5.22
CA THR A 15 -9.22 -8.99 -6.25
C THR A 15 -9.94 -8.16 -7.33
N ALA A 16 -10.02 -6.84 -7.22
CA ALA A 16 -10.62 -5.96 -8.24
C ALA A 16 -9.60 -5.39 -9.25
N VAL A 17 -8.32 -5.74 -9.15
CA VAL A 17 -7.28 -5.32 -10.09
C VAL A 17 -7.11 -6.40 -11.17
N SER A 18 -7.56 -6.11 -12.40
CA SER A 18 -7.53 -7.03 -13.55
C SER A 18 -6.59 -6.59 -14.67
N ASP A 19 -6.20 -5.32 -14.68
CA ASP A 19 -5.45 -4.67 -15.75
C ASP A 19 -4.65 -3.48 -15.20
N LEU A 20 -3.84 -2.84 -16.07
CA LEU A 20 -2.98 -1.73 -15.65
C LEU A 20 -3.75 -0.47 -15.28
N ASP A 21 -4.91 -0.22 -15.90
CA ASP A 21 -5.72 0.97 -15.63
C ASP A 21 -6.40 0.87 -14.25
N THR A 22 -6.99 -0.30 -13.96
CA THR A 22 -7.57 -0.61 -12.64
C THR A 22 -6.50 -0.64 -11.55
N LEU A 23 -5.29 -1.12 -11.86
CA LEU A 23 -4.13 -1.05 -10.96
C LEU A 23 -3.76 0.40 -10.64
N GLN A 24 -3.62 1.24 -11.67
CA GLN A 24 -3.29 2.66 -11.49
C GLN A 24 -4.36 3.38 -10.67
N ALA A 25 -5.64 3.14 -10.97
CA ALA A 25 -6.77 3.70 -10.22
C ALA A 25 -6.78 3.23 -8.76
N TYR A 26 -6.47 1.96 -8.51
CA TYR A 26 -6.35 1.42 -7.16
C TYR A 26 -5.21 2.10 -6.39
N LEU A 27 -4.00 2.16 -6.96
CA LEU A 27 -2.82 2.78 -6.32
C LEU A 27 -3.04 4.26 -6.01
N ASN A 28 -3.78 4.98 -6.86
CA ASN A 28 -4.15 6.38 -6.62
C ASN A 28 -5.20 6.54 -5.52
N SER A 29 -6.03 5.51 -5.27
CA SER A 29 -7.10 5.55 -4.27
C SER A 29 -6.66 5.19 -2.85
N ILE A 30 -5.45 4.63 -2.69
CA ILE A 30 -4.92 4.14 -1.43
C ILE A 30 -3.59 4.81 -1.08
N THR A 31 -3.37 5.10 0.20
CA THR A 31 -2.09 5.62 0.67
C THR A 31 -1.12 4.49 1.00
N LEU A 32 0.18 4.78 0.97
CA LEU A 32 1.21 3.86 1.44
C LEU A 32 1.02 3.53 2.93
N ASP A 33 0.54 4.48 3.74
CA ASP A 33 0.21 4.23 5.15
C ASP A 33 -0.88 3.16 5.31
N ASP A 34 -1.93 3.22 4.48
CA ASP A 34 -3.02 2.23 4.50
C ASP A 34 -2.54 0.84 4.07
N LEU A 35 -1.67 0.77 3.07
CA LEU A 35 -1.04 -0.48 2.64
C LEU A 35 -0.14 -1.08 3.74
N ILE A 36 0.67 -0.27 4.43
CA ILE A 36 1.50 -0.74 5.56
C ILE A 36 0.62 -1.20 6.73
N LYS A 37 -0.52 -0.55 7.01
CA LYS A 37 -1.48 -1.04 8.01
C LYS A 37 -2.03 -2.42 7.64
N GLN A 38 -2.30 -2.68 6.36
CA GLN A 38 -2.73 -4.01 5.91
C GLN A 38 -1.65 -5.06 6.11
N LEU A 39 -0.38 -4.75 5.82
CA LEU A 39 0.74 -5.65 6.11
C LEU A 39 0.83 -6.00 7.60
N ARG A 40 0.68 -5.00 8.47
CA ARG A 40 0.70 -5.22 9.93
C ARG A 40 -0.44 -6.12 10.39
N LYS A 41 -1.64 -5.97 9.81
CA LYS A 41 -2.77 -6.89 10.07
C LYS A 41 -2.48 -8.33 9.66
N LYS A 42 -1.62 -8.54 8.66
CA LYS A 42 -1.12 -9.84 8.21
C LYS A 42 0.11 -10.33 9.00
N GLY A 43 0.52 -9.62 10.05
CA GLY A 43 1.67 -9.98 10.88
C GLY A 43 3.02 -9.50 10.34
N ILE A 44 3.07 -8.79 9.22
CA ILE A 44 4.32 -8.25 8.67
C ILE A 44 4.58 -6.88 9.26
N THR A 45 5.71 -6.77 9.95
CA THR A 45 6.17 -5.48 10.47
C THR A 45 6.72 -4.61 9.34
N GLN A 46 6.63 -3.30 9.52
CA GLN A 46 7.20 -2.34 8.57
C GLN A 46 8.70 -2.58 8.36
N LYS A 47 9.43 -2.92 9.43
CA LYS A 47 10.86 -3.22 9.38
C LYS A 47 11.14 -4.44 8.50
N ALA A 48 10.44 -5.55 8.73
CA ALA A 48 10.61 -6.78 7.95
C ALA A 48 10.32 -6.56 6.45
N PHE A 49 9.28 -5.79 6.12
CA PHE A 49 9.00 -5.42 4.73
C PHE A 49 10.14 -4.59 4.13
N CYS A 50 10.64 -3.58 4.84
CA CYS A 50 11.75 -2.75 4.36
C CYS A 50 13.00 -3.59 4.10
N GLU A 51 13.34 -4.50 5.01
CA GLU A 51 14.45 -5.44 4.87
C GLU A 51 14.28 -6.35 3.65
N SER A 52 13.07 -6.86 3.40
CA SER A 52 12.81 -7.74 2.25
C SER A 52 13.03 -7.10 0.88
N ILE A 53 12.95 -5.76 0.79
CA ILE A 53 13.17 -5.03 -0.46
C ILE A 53 14.46 -4.20 -0.46
N GLY A 54 15.33 -4.38 0.55
CA GLY A 54 16.60 -3.67 0.67
C GLY A 54 16.45 -2.16 0.93
N MET A 55 15.35 -1.73 1.56
CA MET A 55 15.05 -0.34 1.87
C MET A 55 15.27 -0.03 3.35
N ALA A 56 15.71 1.19 3.68
CA ALA A 56 15.78 1.65 5.06
C ALA A 56 14.37 2.06 5.59
N SER A 57 14.05 1.73 6.83
CA SER A 57 12.74 2.07 7.43
C SER A 57 12.50 3.58 7.58
N CYS A 58 13.56 4.37 7.75
CA CYS A 58 13.52 5.83 7.74
C CYS A 58 13.11 6.37 6.35
N HIS A 59 13.59 5.74 5.28
CA HIS A 59 13.24 6.08 3.91
C HIS A 59 11.76 5.86 3.65
N LEU A 60 11.23 4.70 4.03
CA LEU A 60 9.78 4.44 3.93
C LEU A 60 8.93 5.47 4.70
N SER A 61 9.42 5.92 5.85
CA SER A 61 8.76 6.94 6.65
C SER A 61 8.78 8.31 5.95
N ALA A 62 9.87 8.63 5.23
CA ALA A 62 9.97 9.82 4.41
C ALA A 62 8.99 9.76 3.22
N VAL A 63 8.96 8.63 2.48
CA VAL A 63 8.05 8.41 1.35
C VAL A 63 6.59 8.58 1.80
N LYS A 64 6.21 7.96 2.92
CA LYS A 64 4.87 8.10 3.51
C LYS A 64 4.53 9.55 3.84
N SER A 65 5.43 10.24 4.56
CA SER A 65 5.20 11.61 4.99
C SER A 65 5.16 12.59 3.82
N SER A 66 5.82 12.24 2.72
CA SER A 66 5.82 13.02 1.50
C SER A 66 4.52 12.84 0.72
N GLU A 67 4.03 11.61 0.59
CA GLU A 67 2.71 11.32 0.01
C GLU A 67 1.58 12.07 0.71
N LEU A 68 1.54 12.06 2.05
CA LEU A 68 0.50 12.80 2.80
C LEU A 68 0.56 14.32 2.59
N ARG A 69 1.70 14.85 2.14
CA ARG A 69 1.90 16.26 1.83
C ARG A 69 1.79 16.55 0.33
N ASN A 70 1.26 15.61 -0.47
CA ASN A 70 1.18 15.68 -1.93
C ASN A 70 2.53 16.00 -2.61
N ARG A 71 3.64 15.58 -1.97
CA ARG A 71 5.00 15.66 -2.51
C ARG A 71 5.44 14.24 -2.81
N HIS A 72 5.46 13.83 -4.06
CA HIS A 72 5.71 12.43 -4.38
C HIS A 72 7.19 12.18 -4.68
N PHE A 73 7.78 11.20 -3.99
CA PHE A 73 8.99 10.57 -4.49
C PHE A 73 8.63 9.82 -5.79
N HIS A 74 9.55 9.80 -6.75
CA HIS A 74 9.35 9.07 -8.02
C HIS A 74 9.09 7.57 -7.79
N GLU A 75 9.60 7.02 -6.69
CA GLU A 75 9.45 5.61 -6.33
C GLU A 75 8.12 5.27 -5.64
N LEU A 76 7.28 6.25 -5.27
CA LEU A 76 6.05 6.01 -4.49
C LEU A 76 5.17 4.94 -5.12
N GLY A 77 4.96 4.99 -6.44
CA GLY A 77 4.20 3.99 -7.17
C GLY A 77 4.80 2.59 -7.05
N ALA A 78 6.13 2.48 -7.23
CA ALA A 78 6.86 1.22 -7.10
C ALA A 78 6.80 0.67 -5.66
N THR A 79 6.91 1.53 -4.64
CA THR A 79 6.81 1.10 -3.24
C THR A 79 5.40 0.58 -2.91
N LYS A 80 4.34 1.25 -3.39
CA LYS A 80 2.97 0.76 -3.22
C LYS A 80 2.75 -0.58 -3.92
N LEU A 81 3.29 -0.75 -5.12
CA LEU A 81 3.25 -2.00 -5.86
C LEU A 81 3.95 -3.14 -5.12
N ALA A 82 5.14 -2.87 -4.57
CA ALA A 82 5.86 -3.86 -3.77
C ALA A 82 5.04 -4.32 -2.56
N VAL A 83 4.42 -3.38 -1.82
CA VAL A 83 3.54 -3.75 -0.70
C VAL A 83 2.33 -4.56 -1.18
N LEU A 84 1.72 -4.15 -2.29
CA LEU A 84 0.55 -4.82 -2.86
C LEU A 84 0.86 -6.26 -3.25
N TRP A 85 2.01 -6.49 -3.90
CA TRP A 85 2.47 -7.83 -4.29
C TRP A 85 2.68 -8.73 -3.06
N VAL A 86 3.29 -8.21 -1.99
CA VAL A 86 3.46 -8.98 -0.73
C VAL A 86 2.10 -9.35 -0.14
N LEU A 87 1.13 -8.41 -0.12
CA LEU A 87 -0.21 -8.68 0.38
C LEU A 87 -0.94 -9.76 -0.44
N ASP A 88 -0.81 -9.75 -1.77
CA ASP A 88 -1.41 -10.75 -2.65
C ASP A 88 -0.78 -12.13 -2.44
N ASN A 89 0.55 -12.22 -2.39
CA ASN A 89 1.25 -13.51 -2.20
C ASN A 89 0.95 -14.16 -0.84
N LEU A 90 0.82 -13.37 0.23
CA LEU A 90 0.38 -13.88 1.53
C LEU A 90 -1.08 -14.33 1.55
N SER A 91 -1.92 -13.75 0.70
CA SER A 91 -3.31 -14.19 0.57
C SER A 91 -3.43 -15.54 -0.14
N ARG A 92 -2.55 -15.80 -1.11
CA ARG A 92 -2.49 -17.07 -1.86
C ARG A 92 -1.93 -18.24 -1.05
N THR A 93 -0.98 -17.98 -0.16
CA THR A 93 -0.38 -19.02 0.71
C THR A 93 -1.29 -19.44 1.87
N SER A 94 -2.37 -18.71 2.12
CA SER A 94 -3.36 -19.03 3.16
C SER A 94 -4.63 -19.70 2.60
N SER A 95 -4.64 -20.09 1.32
CA SER A 95 -5.71 -20.84 0.63
C SER A 95 -5.18 -22.21 0.21
#